data_AF-A0A137NUJ7-F1
#
_entry.id   AF-A0A137NUJ7-F1
#
_cell.length_a   1.000
_cell.length_b   1.000
_cell.length_c   1.000
_cell.angle_alpha   90.00
_cell.angle_beta   90.00
_cell.angle_gamma   90.00
#
_symmetry.space_group_name_H-M   'P 1'
#
loop_
_entity.id
_entity.type
_entity.pdbx_description
1 polymer ?
#
loop_
_entity_poly.entity_id
_entity_poly.type
_entity_poly.pdbx_seq_one_letter_code
_entity_poly.pdbx_strand_id
1 'polypeptide(L)'
;MWFRTENNKLGDKKKRGPKSKFTDEYLINLVNENPNLSLIELAEIVGTSITTILRRINQIKDNGKRIDYCSKKTPKFTDEYLIDLINNNPHLSMAELGRITVYQKKHIPEGFNQPLPNPTDEFLINLIKENLDLSIEKLVPLAGISSSTISNKIRKINKSSKTPIYQRKDIPKLTREVLIDSINKNPKLNTTELAELTGVSANVISEKIRKINMSGKSANYTKKTVKKFSDEVLIELVNKNPELGTKELAEIMGVSKSTVVGNIRKINNSSEGIKCIMKRSQKISDESLIELVNKNSELDMKELAKLASVSIATMYRRIKQINSNGVVINYFKKRTSDNGSKIN
;
A
#
# COMPACT_ATOMS: atom_id res chain seq x y z
N MET A 1 23.56 56.38 -2.50
CA MET A 1 22.91 55.63 -3.60
C MET A 1 22.16 54.45 -2.99
N TRP A 2 20.83 54.54 -2.93
CA TRP A 2 19.96 53.47 -2.41
C TRP A 2 19.32 52.76 -3.59
N PHE A 3 19.50 51.45 -3.73
CA PHE A 3 18.70 50.64 -4.66
C PHE A 3 17.62 49.90 -3.87
N ARG A 4 16.39 50.34 -4.09
CA ARG A 4 15.15 49.75 -3.57
C ARG A 4 14.68 48.74 -4.63
N THR A 5 14.82 47.45 -4.36
CA THR A 5 14.32 46.39 -5.26
C THR A 5 12.88 46.04 -4.92
N GLU A 6 12.08 46.01 -5.97
CA GLU A 6 10.63 45.89 -5.98
C GLU A 6 10.14 44.43 -5.84
N ASN A 7 9.08 44.27 -5.04
CA ASN A 7 7.89 43.44 -5.28
C ASN A 7 8.03 42.16 -6.14
N ASN A 8 8.16 40.99 -5.48
CA ASN A 8 7.74 39.71 -6.06
C ASN A 8 6.34 39.34 -5.55
N LYS A 9 5.35 39.55 -6.43
CA LYS A 9 3.94 39.23 -6.24
C LYS A 9 3.72 37.72 -6.06
N LEU A 10 2.77 37.42 -5.18
CA LEU A 10 2.12 36.12 -4.95
C LEU A 10 1.98 35.29 -6.23
N GLY A 11 2.46 34.05 -6.20
CA GLY A 11 2.12 33.05 -7.20
C GLY A 11 0.62 32.79 -7.21
N ASP A 12 -0.01 33.07 -8.34
CA ASP A 12 -1.41 32.76 -8.61
C ASP A 12 -1.65 31.26 -8.44
N LYS A 13 -2.30 30.91 -7.34
CA LYS A 13 -2.94 29.60 -7.20
C LYS A 13 -3.97 29.51 -8.32
N LYS A 14 -3.69 28.72 -9.36
CA LYS A 14 -4.68 28.29 -10.37
C LYS A 14 -5.97 27.92 -9.63
N LYS A 15 -6.96 28.80 -9.65
CA LYS A 15 -8.30 28.55 -9.11
C LYS A 15 -8.79 27.31 -9.84
N ARG A 16 -8.90 26.19 -9.14
CA ARG A 16 -9.54 25.00 -9.68
C ARG A 16 -10.95 25.45 -10.05
N GLY A 17 -11.26 25.44 -11.34
CA GLY A 17 -12.58 25.80 -11.83
C GLY A 17 -13.65 25.02 -11.05
N PRO A 18 -14.86 25.57 -10.90
CA PRO A 18 -15.96 24.86 -10.28
C PRO A 18 -16.12 23.52 -11.01
N LYS A 19 -15.84 22.41 -10.33
CA LYS A 19 -16.16 21.08 -10.85
C LYS A 19 -17.66 21.11 -11.11
N SER A 20 -18.09 20.90 -12.36
CA SER A 20 -19.52 20.73 -12.65
C SER A 20 -20.02 19.60 -11.76
N LYS A 21 -20.79 19.95 -10.74
CA LYS A 21 -21.44 18.96 -9.90
C LYS A 21 -22.61 18.48 -10.73
N PHE A 22 -22.55 17.27 -11.28
CA PHE A 22 -23.77 16.65 -11.81
C PHE A 22 -24.77 16.54 -10.66
N THR A 23 -26.02 16.89 -10.93
CA THR A 23 -27.09 16.94 -9.93
C THR A 23 -27.64 15.55 -9.67
N ASP A 24 -28.29 15.38 -8.52
CA ASP A 24 -28.93 14.11 -8.20
C ASP A 24 -30.09 13.85 -9.20
N GLU A 25 -30.80 14.90 -9.63
CA GLU A 25 -31.83 14.85 -10.68
C GLU A 25 -31.29 14.32 -12.02
N TYR A 26 -30.11 14.78 -12.43
CA TYR A 26 -29.48 14.29 -13.66
C TYR A 26 -29.16 12.79 -13.58
N LEU A 27 -28.62 12.34 -12.44
CA LEU A 27 -28.31 10.92 -12.25
C LEU A 27 -29.56 10.05 -12.19
N ILE A 28 -30.65 10.54 -11.56
CA ILE A 28 -31.93 9.84 -11.51
C ILE A 28 -32.50 9.66 -12.91
N ASN A 29 -32.55 10.73 -13.71
CA ASN A 29 -33.06 10.66 -15.08
C ASN A 29 -32.22 9.72 -15.93
N LEU A 30 -30.88 9.85 -15.86
CA LEU A 30 -29.97 9.00 -16.63
C LEU A 30 -30.18 7.50 -16.32
N VAL A 31 -30.34 7.14 -15.04
CA VAL A 31 -30.59 5.76 -14.63
C VAL A 31 -31.97 5.28 -15.07
N ASN A 32 -33.01 6.09 -14.87
CA ASN A 32 -34.39 5.69 -15.18
C ASN A 32 -34.64 5.59 -16.69
N GLU A 33 -34.01 6.45 -17.50
CA GLU A 33 -34.07 6.39 -18.96
C GLU A 33 -33.25 5.22 -19.53
N ASN A 34 -32.23 4.77 -18.78
CA ASN A 34 -31.31 3.73 -19.23
C ASN A 34 -31.11 2.65 -18.16
N PRO A 35 -32.16 1.89 -17.80
CA PRO A 35 -32.09 0.90 -16.73
C PRO A 35 -31.07 -0.21 -17.00
N ASN A 36 -30.61 -0.35 -18.25
CA ASN A 36 -29.63 -1.32 -18.71
C ASN A 36 -28.16 -0.88 -18.60
N LEU A 37 -27.86 0.38 -18.23
CA LEU A 37 -26.47 0.80 -18.00
C LEU A 37 -25.84 0.21 -16.72
N SER A 38 -24.59 -0.20 -16.84
CA SER A 38 -23.70 -0.57 -15.75
C SER A 38 -23.15 0.66 -15.03
N LEU A 39 -22.60 0.49 -13.82
CA LEU A 39 -21.94 1.60 -13.09
C LEU A 39 -20.75 2.19 -13.87
N ILE A 40 -20.14 1.41 -14.76
CA ILE A 40 -18.98 1.84 -15.56
C ILE A 40 -19.46 2.82 -16.63
N GLU A 41 -20.46 2.42 -17.41
CA GLU A 41 -21.01 3.27 -18.47
C GLU A 41 -21.62 4.54 -17.88
N LEU A 42 -22.32 4.45 -16.75
CA LEU A 42 -22.81 5.63 -16.02
C LEU A 42 -21.66 6.56 -15.61
N ALA A 43 -20.54 6.01 -15.13
CA ALA A 43 -19.39 6.81 -14.72
C ALA A 43 -18.70 7.48 -15.92
N GLU A 44 -18.63 6.80 -17.07
CA GLU A 44 -18.10 7.34 -18.32
C GLU A 44 -18.97 8.47 -18.87
N ILE A 45 -20.29 8.26 -18.94
CA ILE A 45 -21.26 9.28 -19.39
C ILE A 45 -21.19 10.53 -18.51
N VAL A 46 -21.12 10.34 -17.19
CA VAL A 46 -21.07 11.45 -16.22
C VAL A 46 -19.67 12.07 -16.12
N GLY A 47 -18.63 11.41 -16.65
CA GLY A 47 -17.24 11.87 -16.55
C GLY A 47 -16.70 11.84 -15.11
N THR A 48 -17.07 10.82 -14.32
CA THR A 48 -16.68 10.68 -12.92
C THR A 48 -16.21 9.27 -12.56
N SER A 49 -15.88 8.99 -11.30
CA SER A 49 -15.48 7.65 -10.88
C SER A 49 -16.69 6.76 -10.56
N ILE A 50 -16.57 5.47 -10.84
CA ILE A 50 -17.54 4.42 -10.47
C ILE A 50 -17.94 4.53 -8.99
N THR A 51 -16.95 4.74 -8.11
CA THR A 51 -17.17 4.91 -6.66
C THR A 51 -17.99 6.16 -6.32
N THR A 52 -17.86 7.23 -7.11
CA THR A 52 -18.64 8.47 -6.92
C THR A 52 -20.09 8.25 -7.33
N ILE A 53 -20.33 7.59 -8.48
CA ILE A 53 -21.68 7.20 -8.92
C ILE A 53 -22.35 6.30 -7.88
N LEU A 54 -21.69 5.21 -7.47
CA LEU A 54 -22.25 4.28 -6.49
C LEU A 54 -22.59 4.97 -5.16
N ARG A 55 -21.68 5.82 -4.66
CA ARG A 55 -21.93 6.59 -3.44
C ARG A 55 -23.14 7.51 -3.61
N ARG A 56 -23.29 8.17 -4.77
CA ARG A 56 -24.41 9.05 -5.04
C ARG A 56 -25.74 8.30 -5.14
N ILE A 57 -25.78 7.17 -5.85
CA ILE A 57 -26.97 6.32 -5.92
C ILE A 57 -27.43 5.91 -4.51
N ASN A 58 -26.50 5.48 -3.64
CA ASN A 58 -26.83 5.12 -2.26
C ASN A 58 -27.37 6.33 -1.47
N GLN A 59 -26.74 7.50 -1.58
CA GLN A 59 -27.21 8.72 -0.92
C GLN A 59 -28.62 9.13 -1.39
N ILE A 60 -28.92 8.99 -2.68
CA ILE A 60 -30.25 9.29 -3.24
C ILE A 60 -31.30 8.34 -2.66
N LYS A 61 -30.98 7.03 -2.56
CA LYS A 61 -31.84 6.02 -1.93
C LYS A 61 -32.07 6.31 -0.45
N ASP A 62 -31.01 6.62 0.28
CA ASP A 62 -31.08 6.94 1.72
C ASP A 62 -31.92 8.21 1.98
N ASN A 63 -31.91 9.16 1.05
CA ASN A 63 -32.74 10.37 1.10
C ASN A 63 -34.19 10.15 0.66
N GLY A 64 -34.60 8.90 0.39
CA GLY A 64 -35.98 8.54 0.02
C GLY A 64 -36.38 8.91 -1.42
N LYS A 65 -35.46 9.40 -2.26
CA LYS A 65 -35.73 9.64 -3.68
C LYS A 65 -35.75 8.30 -4.43
N ARG A 66 -36.73 8.11 -5.31
CA ARG A 66 -36.83 6.91 -6.16
C ARG A 66 -35.78 6.96 -7.27
N ILE A 67 -34.79 6.09 -7.17
CA ILE A 67 -33.86 5.75 -8.26
C ILE A 67 -33.91 4.25 -8.47
N ASP A 68 -34.35 3.81 -9.65
CA ASP A 68 -34.51 2.38 -9.95
C ASP A 68 -33.20 1.76 -10.43
N TYR A 69 -32.18 1.87 -9.58
CA TYR A 69 -30.90 1.22 -9.82
C TYR A 69 -30.83 -0.10 -9.06
N CYS A 70 -31.05 -1.21 -9.74
CA CYS A 70 -30.69 -2.52 -9.23
C CYS A 70 -29.20 -2.77 -9.50
N SER A 71 -28.44 -3.08 -8.45
CA SER A 71 -27.03 -3.45 -8.59
C SER A 71 -26.93 -4.67 -9.50
N LYS A 72 -26.50 -4.45 -10.75
CA LYS A 72 -26.32 -5.54 -11.68
C LYS A 72 -25.14 -6.35 -11.19
N LYS A 73 -25.40 -7.63 -10.91
CA LYS A 73 -24.32 -8.59 -10.79
C LYS A 73 -23.57 -8.54 -12.12
N THR A 74 -22.28 -8.28 -12.06
CA THR A 74 -21.43 -8.48 -13.23
C THR A 74 -21.68 -9.90 -13.72
N PRO A 75 -22.00 -10.12 -15.01
CA PRO A 75 -22.20 -11.45 -15.53
C PRO A 75 -21.00 -12.29 -15.13
N LYS A 76 -21.23 -13.49 -14.59
CA LYS A 76 -20.13 -14.40 -14.27
C LYS A 76 -19.36 -14.62 -15.57
N PHE A 77 -18.04 -14.59 -15.49
CA PHE A 77 -17.21 -14.99 -16.61
C PHE A 77 -17.40 -16.50 -16.82
N THR A 78 -18.35 -16.87 -17.66
CA THR A 78 -18.60 -18.24 -18.09
C THR A 78 -18.07 -18.43 -19.50
N ASP A 79 -17.92 -19.69 -19.91
CA ASP A 79 -17.44 -20.02 -21.25
C ASP A 79 -18.40 -19.48 -22.32
N GLU A 80 -19.71 -19.48 -22.07
CA GLU A 80 -20.71 -18.89 -22.97
C GLU A 80 -20.49 -17.38 -23.14
N TYR A 81 -20.19 -16.67 -22.04
CA TYR A 81 -19.88 -15.23 -22.10
C TYR A 81 -18.61 -14.97 -22.91
N LEU A 82 -17.57 -15.81 -22.77
CA LEU A 82 -16.35 -15.68 -23.55
C LEU A 82 -16.59 -15.97 -25.04
N ILE A 83 -17.37 -17.00 -25.35
CA ILE A 83 -17.77 -17.36 -26.72
C ILE A 83 -18.55 -16.21 -27.36
N ASP A 84 -19.56 -15.67 -26.68
CA ASP A 84 -20.32 -14.51 -27.17
C ASP A 84 -19.44 -13.28 -27.36
N LEU A 85 -18.49 -13.04 -26.45
CA LEU A 85 -17.57 -11.90 -26.57
C LEU A 85 -16.68 -12.02 -27.80
N ILE A 86 -16.16 -13.23 -28.09
CA ILE A 86 -15.34 -13.51 -29.28
C ILE A 86 -16.18 -13.38 -30.56
N ASN A 87 -17.36 -14.01 -30.58
CA ASN A 87 -18.23 -14.02 -31.75
C ASN A 87 -18.72 -12.61 -32.12
N ASN A 88 -19.03 -11.77 -31.14
CA ASN A 88 -19.44 -10.39 -31.36
C ASN A 88 -18.27 -9.45 -31.69
N ASN A 89 -17.02 -9.86 -31.46
CA ASN A 89 -15.84 -9.03 -31.67
C ASN A 89 -14.69 -9.81 -32.33
N PRO A 90 -14.89 -10.41 -33.52
CA PRO A 90 -13.90 -11.31 -34.13
C PRO A 90 -12.61 -10.62 -34.56
N HIS A 91 -12.63 -9.28 -34.64
CA HIS A 91 -11.47 -8.45 -34.99
C HIS A 91 -10.59 -8.09 -33.78
N LEU A 92 -11.05 -8.34 -32.55
CA LEU A 92 -10.28 -8.04 -31.35
C LEU A 92 -9.31 -9.17 -31.02
N SER A 93 -8.08 -8.79 -30.67
CA SER A 93 -7.10 -9.75 -30.14
C SER A 93 -7.50 -10.23 -28.73
N MET A 94 -7.01 -11.40 -28.32
CA MET A 94 -7.19 -11.90 -26.95
C MET A 94 -6.74 -10.91 -25.86
N ALA A 95 -5.77 -10.04 -26.17
CA ALA A 95 -5.32 -9.00 -25.26
C ALA A 95 -6.34 -7.86 -25.12
N GLU A 96 -7.04 -7.50 -26.20
CA GLU A 96 -8.10 -6.48 -26.22
C GLU A 96 -9.39 -7.02 -25.61
N LEU A 97 -9.77 -8.26 -25.94
CA LEU A 97 -10.84 -8.99 -25.24
C LEU A 97 -10.52 -9.10 -23.74
N GLY A 98 -9.27 -9.39 -23.39
CA GLY A 98 -8.75 -9.33 -22.03
C GLY A 98 -8.97 -7.96 -21.37
N ARG A 99 -8.83 -6.84 -22.07
CA ARG A 99 -9.10 -5.51 -21.48
C ARG A 99 -10.59 -5.29 -21.23
N ILE A 100 -11.45 -5.82 -22.10
CA ILE A 100 -12.91 -5.80 -21.93
C ILE A 100 -13.30 -6.65 -20.71
N THR A 101 -12.59 -7.75 -20.45
CA THR A 101 -12.89 -8.67 -19.33
C THR A 101 -12.17 -8.31 -18.02
N VAL A 102 -11.00 -7.65 -18.06
CA VAL A 102 -10.12 -7.36 -16.90
C VAL A 102 -10.70 -6.37 -15.89
N TYR A 103 -11.79 -5.67 -16.22
CA TYR A 103 -12.58 -4.96 -15.21
C TYR A 103 -13.37 -5.91 -14.29
N GLN A 104 -13.40 -7.20 -14.59
CA GLN A 104 -13.80 -8.27 -13.67
C GLN A 104 -12.55 -8.99 -13.13
N LYS A 105 -12.05 -8.49 -11.99
CA LYS A 105 -11.08 -9.15 -11.06
C LYS A 105 -9.94 -9.98 -11.72
N LYS A 106 -8.74 -9.37 -11.78
CA LYS A 106 -7.41 -9.99 -12.01
C LYS A 106 -7.40 -11.52 -12.18
N HIS A 107 -7.34 -11.97 -13.43
CA HIS A 107 -6.93 -13.33 -13.79
C HIS A 107 -5.45 -13.52 -13.41
N ILE A 108 -5.17 -14.50 -12.54
CA ILE A 108 -3.83 -15.04 -12.28
C ILE A 108 -3.68 -16.26 -13.20
N PRO A 109 -2.52 -16.48 -13.86
CA PRO A 109 -2.36 -17.52 -14.88
C PRO A 109 -2.72 -18.92 -14.39
N GLU A 110 -3.29 -19.72 -15.29
CA GLU A 110 -3.67 -21.12 -15.09
C GLU A 110 -2.44 -21.96 -14.72
N GLY A 111 -2.55 -22.71 -13.63
CA GLY A 111 -1.47 -23.50 -13.02
C GLY A 111 -1.34 -23.34 -11.50
N PHE A 112 -1.82 -22.22 -10.94
CA PHE A 112 -1.81 -21.95 -9.49
C PHE A 112 -3.20 -21.64 -8.88
N ASN A 113 -4.29 -21.85 -9.63
CA ASN A 113 -5.66 -21.51 -9.23
C ASN A 113 -6.61 -22.72 -9.22
N GLN A 114 -6.33 -23.71 -8.38
CA GLN A 114 -7.45 -24.10 -7.54
C GLN A 114 -7.32 -23.22 -6.30
N PRO A 115 -8.24 -22.28 -6.04
CA PRO A 115 -8.29 -21.66 -4.72
C PRO A 115 -8.40 -22.84 -3.76
N LEU A 116 -7.31 -23.15 -3.07
CA LEU A 116 -7.31 -24.16 -2.02
C LEU A 116 -8.51 -23.80 -1.16
N PRO A 117 -9.50 -24.71 -1.07
CA PRO A 117 -10.76 -24.40 -0.42
C PRO A 117 -10.41 -23.84 0.95
N ASN A 118 -10.93 -22.64 1.26
CA ASN A 118 -10.63 -21.98 2.52
C ASN A 118 -10.87 -23.02 3.62
N PRO A 119 -9.82 -23.40 4.39
CA PRO A 119 -9.93 -24.51 5.30
C PRO A 119 -11.11 -24.28 6.24
N THR A 120 -11.95 -25.29 6.38
CA THR A 120 -13.09 -25.24 7.28
C THR A 120 -12.58 -25.01 8.70
N ASP A 121 -13.42 -24.44 9.56
CA ASP A 121 -13.04 -24.26 10.96
C ASP A 121 -12.76 -25.62 11.61
N GLU A 122 -13.45 -26.69 11.19
CA GLU A 122 -13.21 -28.08 11.59
C GLU A 122 -11.82 -28.59 11.19
N PHE A 123 -11.39 -28.35 9.94
CA PHE A 123 -10.03 -28.72 9.50
C PHE A 123 -8.97 -28.05 10.38
N LEU A 124 -9.11 -26.75 10.66
CA LEU A 124 -8.16 -26.03 11.52
C LEU A 124 -8.18 -26.53 12.95
N ILE A 125 -9.36 -26.89 13.49
CA ILE A 125 -9.48 -27.46 14.83
C ILE A 125 -8.74 -28.79 14.91
N ASN A 126 -8.93 -29.67 13.93
CA ASN A 126 -8.26 -30.98 13.90
C ASN A 126 -6.75 -30.82 13.73
N LEU A 127 -6.31 -29.96 12.81
CA LEU A 127 -4.90 -29.65 12.60
C LEU A 127 -4.22 -29.15 13.88
N ILE A 128 -4.90 -28.28 14.64
CA ILE A 128 -4.40 -27.76 15.93
C ILE A 128 -4.35 -28.86 17.00
N LYS A 129 -5.37 -29.72 17.07
CA LYS A 129 -5.43 -30.81 18.05
C LYS A 129 -4.35 -31.87 17.80
N GLU A 130 -4.04 -32.14 16.55
CA GLU A 130 -2.97 -33.07 16.15
C GLU A 130 -1.56 -32.47 16.39
N ASN A 131 -1.45 -31.14 16.40
CA ASN A 131 -0.18 -30.42 16.44
C ASN A 131 -0.15 -29.37 17.57
N LEU A 132 -0.50 -29.79 18.79
CA LEU A 132 -0.70 -28.89 19.93
C LEU A 132 0.55 -28.06 20.30
N ASP A 133 1.74 -28.50 19.90
CA ASP A 133 3.05 -27.89 20.16
C ASP A 133 3.53 -26.96 19.03
N LEU A 134 2.83 -26.89 17.89
CA LEU A 134 3.26 -26.05 16.78
C LEU A 134 2.88 -24.57 16.94
N SER A 135 3.82 -23.72 16.57
CA SER A 135 3.58 -22.28 16.41
C SER A 135 2.70 -22.02 15.19
N ILE A 136 2.04 -20.86 15.13
CA ILE A 136 1.21 -20.48 13.97
C ILE A 136 2.04 -20.50 12.68
N GLU A 137 3.31 -20.09 12.75
CA GLU A 137 4.25 -20.08 11.64
C GLU A 137 4.53 -21.49 11.12
N LYS A 138 4.59 -22.50 11.99
CA LYS A 138 4.72 -23.91 11.60
C LYS A 138 3.40 -24.52 11.09
N LEU A 139 2.25 -23.97 11.48
CA LEU A 139 0.94 -24.36 10.95
C LEU A 139 0.66 -23.82 9.53
N VAL A 140 1.32 -22.73 9.12
CA VAL A 140 1.17 -22.13 7.77
C VAL A 140 1.40 -23.13 6.63
N PRO A 141 2.55 -23.82 6.56
CA PRO A 141 2.78 -24.77 5.47
C PRO A 141 1.80 -25.95 5.49
N LEU A 142 1.34 -26.38 6.67
CA LEU A 142 0.39 -27.49 6.81
C LEU A 142 -1.03 -27.11 6.37
N ALA A 143 -1.46 -25.88 6.65
CA ALA A 143 -2.80 -25.42 6.33
C ALA A 143 -2.92 -24.83 4.91
N GLY A 144 -1.80 -24.57 4.23
CA GLY A 144 -1.78 -23.96 2.90
C GLY A 144 -2.34 -22.52 2.86
N ILE A 145 -2.39 -21.83 4.01
CA ILE A 145 -2.96 -20.48 4.14
C ILE A 145 -2.06 -19.55 4.95
N SER A 146 -2.25 -18.24 4.76
CA SER A 146 -1.43 -17.23 5.45
C SER A 146 -1.55 -17.29 6.97
N SER A 147 -0.47 -16.95 7.68
CA SER A 147 -0.44 -16.86 9.14
C SER A 147 -1.53 -15.93 9.70
N SER A 148 -1.84 -14.85 8.99
CA SER A 148 -2.88 -13.91 9.35
C SER A 148 -4.29 -14.54 9.26
N THR A 149 -4.52 -15.38 8.25
CA THR A 149 -5.77 -16.12 8.05
C THR A 149 -5.97 -17.14 9.17
N ILE A 150 -4.93 -17.93 9.47
CA ILE A 150 -4.93 -18.90 10.59
C ILE A 150 -5.22 -18.19 11.91
N SER A 151 -4.47 -17.12 12.20
CA SER A 151 -4.63 -16.34 13.43
C SER A 151 -6.05 -15.78 13.60
N ASN A 152 -6.63 -15.27 12.53
CA ASN A 152 -7.98 -14.71 12.55
C ASN A 152 -9.05 -15.79 12.73
N LYS A 153 -8.89 -16.96 12.07
CA LYS A 153 -9.80 -18.09 12.24
C LYS A 153 -9.72 -18.68 13.64
N ILE A 154 -8.51 -18.93 14.16
CA ILE A 154 -8.30 -19.36 15.55
C ILE A 154 -8.97 -18.39 16.53
N ARG A 155 -8.82 -17.08 16.32
CA ARG A 155 -9.48 -16.08 17.16
C ARG A 155 -11.01 -16.18 17.11
N LYS A 156 -11.59 -16.42 15.93
CA LYS A 156 -13.04 -16.63 15.77
C LYS A 156 -13.50 -17.90 16.49
N ILE A 157 -12.81 -19.01 16.26
CA ILE A 157 -13.07 -20.31 16.88
C ILE A 157 -13.00 -20.19 18.42
N ASN A 158 -11.93 -19.58 18.95
CA ASN A 158 -11.78 -19.38 20.39
C ASN A 158 -12.85 -18.45 20.99
N LYS A 159 -13.45 -17.56 20.19
CA LYS A 159 -14.52 -16.67 20.64
C LYS A 159 -15.87 -17.40 20.74
N SER A 160 -16.12 -18.40 19.89
CA SER A 160 -17.36 -19.19 19.92
C SER A 160 -17.27 -20.43 20.81
N SER A 161 -16.06 -20.93 21.09
CA SER A 161 -15.85 -22.09 21.97
C SER A 161 -15.87 -21.71 23.46
N LYS A 162 -16.46 -22.56 24.31
CA LYS A 162 -16.40 -22.41 25.78
C LYS A 162 -14.96 -22.55 26.32
N THR A 163 -14.12 -23.33 25.63
CA THR A 163 -12.70 -23.54 25.95
C THR A 163 -11.83 -23.22 24.72
N PRO A 164 -10.77 -22.40 24.86
CA PRO A 164 -9.91 -22.06 23.73
C PRO A 164 -9.18 -23.30 23.21
N ILE A 165 -9.34 -23.58 21.92
CA ILE A 165 -8.78 -24.77 21.24
C ILE A 165 -7.28 -24.58 20.97
N TYR A 166 -6.86 -23.34 20.77
CA TYR A 166 -5.45 -22.97 20.65
C TYR A 166 -5.12 -21.87 21.64
N GLN A 167 -4.12 -22.12 22.49
CA GLN A 167 -3.44 -21.09 23.23
C GLN A 167 -2.05 -20.93 22.61
N ARG A 168 -1.67 -19.71 22.28
CA ARG A 168 -0.34 -19.43 21.72
C ARG A 168 0.71 -19.82 22.76
N LYS A 169 1.35 -20.98 22.58
CA LYS A 169 2.27 -21.57 23.56
C LYS A 169 3.63 -20.85 23.62
N ASP A 170 4.03 -20.22 22.53
CA ASP A 170 5.43 -19.80 22.34
C ASP A 170 5.74 -18.36 22.74
N ILE A 171 4.80 -17.66 23.37
CA ILE A 171 5.11 -16.35 23.92
C ILE A 171 4.96 -16.48 25.42
N PRO A 172 6.07 -16.67 26.17
CA PRO A 172 6.06 -16.56 27.62
C PRO A 172 5.21 -15.34 27.96
N LYS A 173 4.15 -15.54 28.76
CA LYS A 173 3.33 -14.41 29.19
C LYS A 173 4.30 -13.47 29.87
N LEU A 174 4.61 -12.36 29.20
CA LEU A 174 5.49 -11.35 29.75
C LEU A 174 4.78 -10.79 30.98
N THR A 175 5.08 -11.33 32.15
CA THR A 175 4.45 -10.89 33.39
C THR A 175 4.96 -9.50 33.73
N ARG A 176 4.29 -8.85 34.68
CA ARG A 176 4.71 -7.53 35.13
C ARG A 176 6.11 -7.61 35.75
N GLU A 177 6.34 -8.67 36.52
CA GLU A 177 7.55 -8.97 37.27
C GLU A 177 8.71 -9.22 36.30
N VAL A 178 8.54 -10.09 35.31
CA VAL A 178 9.56 -10.37 34.28
C VAL A 178 9.95 -9.10 33.52
N LEU A 179 8.99 -8.24 33.20
CA LEU A 179 9.28 -6.98 32.50
C LEU A 179 10.03 -5.98 33.40
N ILE A 180 9.63 -5.85 34.67
CA ILE A 180 10.31 -4.99 35.65
C ILE A 180 11.75 -5.47 35.86
N ASP A 181 11.95 -6.77 36.04
CA ASP A 181 13.28 -7.37 36.20
C ASP A 181 14.14 -7.14 34.95
N SER A 182 13.56 -7.30 33.76
CA SER A 182 14.27 -7.06 32.49
C SER A 182 14.70 -5.60 32.35
N ILE A 183 13.84 -4.66 32.76
CA ILE A 183 14.13 -3.22 32.78
C ILE A 183 15.23 -2.89 33.81
N ASN A 184 15.12 -3.42 35.02
CA ASN A 184 16.07 -3.16 36.10
C ASN A 184 17.46 -3.75 35.80
N LYS A 185 17.52 -4.93 35.18
CA LYS A 185 18.77 -5.56 34.72
C LYS A 185 19.41 -4.80 33.56
N ASN A 186 18.60 -4.18 32.70
CA ASN A 186 19.08 -3.52 31.49
C ASN A 186 18.52 -2.11 31.35
N PRO A 187 18.84 -1.20 32.30
CA PRO A 187 18.21 0.11 32.34
C PRO A 187 18.53 0.93 31.09
N LYS A 188 19.60 0.58 30.34
CA LYS A 188 20.02 1.23 29.09
C LYS A 188 19.11 0.97 27.89
N LEU A 189 18.34 -0.13 27.87
CA LEU A 189 17.62 -0.58 26.69
C LEU A 189 16.36 0.23 26.37
N ASN A 190 16.13 0.43 25.07
CA ASN A 190 14.90 0.97 24.53
C ASN A 190 13.82 -0.13 24.38
N THR A 191 12.58 0.25 24.02
CA THR A 191 11.46 -0.68 23.94
C THR A 191 11.60 -1.74 22.85
N THR A 192 12.38 -1.47 21.80
CA THR A 192 12.66 -2.41 20.70
C THR A 192 13.65 -3.47 21.15
N GLU A 193 14.74 -3.06 21.79
CA GLU A 193 15.73 -3.98 22.35
C GLU A 193 15.13 -4.85 23.46
N LEU A 194 14.28 -4.27 24.32
CA LEU A 194 13.53 -5.04 25.31
C LEU A 194 12.57 -6.03 24.66
N ALA A 195 11.98 -5.68 23.51
CA ALA A 195 11.10 -6.56 22.76
C ALA A 195 11.84 -7.77 22.17
N GLU A 196 13.02 -7.54 21.60
CA GLU A 196 13.92 -8.59 21.13
C GLU A 196 14.34 -9.52 22.28
N LEU A 197 14.73 -8.95 23.42
CA LEU A 197 15.14 -9.71 24.61
C LEU A 197 14.01 -10.60 25.17
N THR A 198 12.76 -10.15 25.07
CA THR A 198 11.60 -10.82 25.69
C THR A 198 10.78 -11.64 24.70
N GLY A 199 11.10 -11.61 23.40
CA GLY A 199 10.32 -12.28 22.36
C GLY A 199 8.90 -11.72 22.18
N VAL A 200 8.63 -10.47 22.61
CA VAL A 200 7.34 -9.80 22.40
C VAL A 200 7.48 -8.58 21.51
N SER A 201 6.38 -8.03 21.00
CA SER A 201 6.45 -6.82 20.19
C SER A 201 6.76 -5.58 21.04
N ALA A 202 7.49 -4.62 20.45
CA ALA A 202 7.82 -3.35 21.10
C ALA A 202 6.58 -2.55 21.55
N ASN A 203 5.45 -2.72 20.84
CA ASN A 203 4.19 -2.11 21.26
C ASN A 203 3.63 -2.75 22.54
N VAL A 204 3.71 -4.09 22.67
CA VAL A 204 3.30 -4.79 23.90
C VAL A 204 4.16 -4.37 25.10
N ILE A 205 5.49 -4.24 24.89
CA ILE A 205 6.40 -3.69 25.90
C ILE A 205 5.96 -2.28 26.32
N SER A 206 5.78 -1.39 25.34
CA SER A 206 5.40 0.01 25.57
C SER A 206 4.07 0.12 26.34
N GLU A 207 3.06 -0.65 25.95
CA GLU A 207 1.76 -0.67 26.64
C GLU A 207 1.85 -1.20 28.06
N LYS A 208 2.62 -2.27 28.29
CA LYS A 208 2.82 -2.82 29.64
C LYS A 208 3.57 -1.85 30.54
N ILE A 209 4.64 -1.23 30.05
CA ILE A 209 5.37 -0.21 30.80
C ILE A 209 4.44 0.96 31.17
N ARG A 210 3.63 1.44 30.21
CA ARG A 210 2.64 2.48 30.47
C ARG A 210 1.67 2.08 31.59
N LYS A 211 1.12 0.85 31.54
CA LYS A 211 0.22 0.33 32.59
C LYS A 211 0.90 0.23 33.96
N ILE A 212 2.16 -0.20 33.98
CA ILE A 212 2.96 -0.29 35.22
C ILE A 212 3.12 1.10 35.83
N ASN A 213 3.55 2.08 35.04
CA ASN A 213 3.73 3.46 35.48
C ASN A 213 2.41 4.12 35.94
N MET A 214 1.30 3.86 35.25
CA MET A 214 -0.03 4.37 35.67
C MET A 214 -0.48 3.83 37.03
N SER A 215 -0.03 2.63 37.43
CA SER A 215 -0.43 2.01 38.69
C SER A 215 0.42 2.42 39.90
N GLY A 216 1.25 3.47 39.78
CA GLY A 216 2.08 4.00 40.87
C GLY A 216 3.29 3.14 41.25
N LYS A 217 3.32 1.84 40.94
CA LYS A 217 4.56 1.06 41.02
C LYS A 217 5.44 1.40 39.82
N SER A 218 6.27 2.42 40.00
CA SER A 218 7.29 2.85 39.06
C SER A 218 8.17 1.66 38.66
N ALA A 219 8.18 1.29 37.37
CA ALA A 219 9.23 0.41 36.83
C ALA A 219 10.58 1.14 36.71
N ASN A 220 10.69 2.36 37.24
CA ASN A 220 11.72 3.35 36.97
C ASN A 220 12.08 3.48 35.47
N TYR A 221 11.15 3.10 34.58
CA TYR A 221 11.32 3.20 33.15
C TYR A 221 10.78 4.55 32.70
N THR A 222 11.68 5.51 32.58
CA THR A 222 11.43 6.66 31.75
C THR A 222 11.53 6.21 30.30
N LYS A 223 10.52 6.51 29.49
CA LYS A 223 10.56 6.19 28.06
C LYS A 223 11.83 6.84 27.51
N LYS A 224 12.79 6.01 27.14
CA LYS A 224 14.01 6.47 26.50
C LYS A 224 13.61 7.01 25.17
N THR A 225 13.47 8.33 25.11
CA THR A 225 13.35 9.01 23.84
C THR A 225 14.61 8.65 23.09
N VAL A 226 14.45 7.99 21.94
CA VAL A 226 15.50 7.84 20.94
C VAL A 226 16.21 9.18 20.89
N LYS A 227 17.55 9.18 21.11
CA LYS A 227 18.37 10.38 21.25
C LYS A 227 17.90 11.37 20.20
N LYS A 228 17.22 12.44 20.63
CA LYS A 228 16.77 13.47 19.70
C LYS A 228 18.04 14.10 19.17
N PHE A 229 18.32 13.88 17.90
CA PHE A 229 19.34 14.65 17.22
C PHE A 229 18.86 16.09 17.17
N SER A 230 19.77 17.00 17.48
CA SER A 230 19.48 18.42 17.36
C SER A 230 19.31 18.74 15.87
N ASP A 231 18.54 19.77 15.58
CA ASP A 231 18.28 20.15 14.19
C ASP A 231 19.61 20.52 13.51
N GLU A 232 20.54 21.14 14.24
CA GLU A 232 21.90 21.52 13.80
C GLU A 232 22.70 20.34 13.26
N VAL A 233 22.68 19.19 13.95
CA VAL A 233 23.40 17.97 13.50
C VAL A 233 22.82 17.48 12.17
N LEU A 234 21.50 17.55 12.00
CA LEU A 234 20.86 17.17 10.75
C LEU A 234 21.17 18.18 9.63
N ILE A 235 21.22 19.47 9.93
CA ILE A 235 21.63 20.52 8.96
C ILE A 235 23.06 20.25 8.49
N GLU A 236 23.98 20.05 9.43
CA GLU A 236 25.39 19.82 9.15
C GLU A 236 25.59 18.56 8.30
N LEU A 237 24.91 17.47 8.66
CA LEU A 237 24.99 16.21 7.93
C LEU A 237 24.48 16.32 6.49
N VAL A 238 23.36 17.03 6.29
CA VAL A 238 22.78 17.27 4.96
C VAL A 238 23.69 18.18 4.13
N ASN A 239 24.26 19.24 4.72
CA ASN A 239 25.14 20.15 4.01
C ASN A 239 26.47 19.51 3.62
N LYS A 240 27.00 18.61 4.47
CA LYS A 240 28.23 17.86 4.18
C LYS A 240 28.05 16.79 3.10
N ASN A 241 26.83 16.30 2.87
CA ASN A 241 26.56 15.17 1.98
C ASN A 241 25.28 15.38 1.15
N PRO A 242 25.25 16.40 0.25
CA PRO A 242 24.04 16.79 -0.49
C PRO A 242 23.49 15.69 -1.42
N GLU A 243 24.29 14.70 -1.77
CA GLU A 243 23.93 13.55 -2.59
C GLU A 243 23.16 12.46 -1.83
N LEU A 244 23.22 12.44 -0.49
CA LEU A 244 22.55 11.41 0.31
C LEU A 244 21.04 11.59 0.28
N GLY A 245 20.34 10.46 0.09
CA GLY A 245 18.91 10.41 0.26
C GLY A 245 18.52 10.34 1.74
N THR A 246 17.23 10.55 2.00
CA THR A 246 16.66 10.42 3.35
C THR A 246 16.77 9.02 3.96
N LYS A 247 17.06 8.00 3.15
CA LYS A 247 17.25 6.63 3.64
C LYS A 247 18.65 6.49 4.23
N GLU A 248 19.66 6.90 3.47
CA GLU A 248 21.07 6.88 3.84
C GLU A 248 21.30 7.77 5.06
N LEU A 249 20.71 8.97 5.10
CA LEU A 249 20.73 9.84 6.28
C LEU A 249 20.11 9.16 7.51
N ALA A 250 19.03 8.40 7.33
CA ALA A 250 18.38 7.69 8.43
C ALA A 250 19.22 6.53 8.97
N GLU A 251 19.94 5.83 8.08
CA GLU A 251 20.91 4.80 8.46
C GLU A 251 22.08 5.40 9.25
N ILE A 252 22.68 6.50 8.77
CA ILE A 252 23.77 7.22 9.47
C ILE A 252 23.32 7.70 10.86
N MET A 253 22.10 8.23 10.96
CA MET A 253 21.57 8.75 12.21
C MET A 253 20.99 7.66 13.12
N GLY A 254 20.90 6.40 12.67
CA GLY A 254 20.28 5.32 13.45
C GLY A 254 18.81 5.59 13.79
N VAL A 255 18.06 6.25 12.91
CA VAL A 255 16.63 6.57 13.11
C VAL A 255 15.79 6.11 11.93
N SER A 256 14.47 6.19 12.07
CA SER A 256 13.58 5.88 10.94
C SER A 256 13.67 6.96 9.84
N LYS A 257 13.55 6.54 8.57
CA LYS A 257 13.42 7.45 7.42
C LYS A 257 12.33 8.51 7.62
N SER A 258 11.18 8.12 8.16
CA SER A 258 10.08 9.04 8.46
C SER A 258 10.45 10.10 9.49
N THR A 259 11.29 9.76 10.48
CA THR A 259 11.80 10.72 11.47
C THR A 259 12.66 11.78 10.79
N VAL A 260 13.60 11.37 9.93
CA VAL A 260 14.45 12.30 9.17
C VAL A 260 13.61 13.21 8.28
N VAL A 261 12.68 12.65 7.50
CA VAL A 261 11.77 13.43 6.65
C VAL A 261 10.93 14.42 7.46
N GLY A 262 10.44 13.99 8.63
CA GLY A 262 9.67 14.83 9.54
C GLY A 262 10.48 15.99 10.08
N ASN A 263 11.73 15.73 10.49
CA ASN A 263 12.64 16.77 11.01
C ASN A 263 13.06 17.74 9.90
N ILE A 264 13.47 17.27 8.71
CA ILE A 264 13.77 18.14 7.57
C ILE A 264 12.57 19.06 7.27
N ARG A 265 11.34 18.51 7.28
CA ARG A 265 10.13 19.33 7.06
C ARG A 265 9.92 20.37 8.15
N LYS A 266 10.17 20.04 9.41
CA LYS A 266 10.07 20.98 10.52
C LYS A 266 11.08 22.11 10.36
N ILE A 267 12.34 21.78 10.10
CA ILE A 267 13.41 22.78 9.95
C ILE A 267 13.12 23.71 8.77
N ASN A 268 12.69 23.16 7.63
CA ASN A 268 12.30 23.94 6.46
C ASN A 268 11.09 24.87 6.71
N ASN A 269 10.29 24.59 7.74
CA ASN A 269 9.17 25.43 8.12
C ASN A 269 9.55 26.50 9.16
N SER A 270 10.67 26.35 9.88
CA SER A 270 11.03 27.18 11.04
C SER A 270 12.16 28.19 10.78
N SER A 271 12.96 28.05 9.73
CA SER A 271 14.10 28.95 9.45
C SER A 271 14.42 29.06 7.96
N GLU A 272 15.41 29.89 7.63
CA GLU A 272 16.05 30.04 6.31
C GLU A 272 16.29 28.66 5.70
N GLY A 273 15.41 28.29 4.77
CA GLY A 273 15.17 26.89 4.42
C GLY A 273 16.46 26.18 4.06
N ILE A 274 16.77 25.09 4.76
CA ILE A 274 17.82 24.18 4.30
C ILE A 274 17.41 23.81 2.87
N LYS A 275 18.28 24.09 1.90
CA LYS A 275 18.19 23.50 0.56
C LYS A 275 18.55 22.01 0.65
N CYS A 276 17.95 21.29 1.59
CA CYS A 276 17.87 19.86 1.51
C CYS A 276 17.02 19.62 0.28
N ILE A 277 17.68 19.24 -0.80
CA ILE A 277 17.03 18.64 -1.94
C ILE A 277 16.46 17.35 -1.36
N MET A 278 15.26 17.42 -0.77
CA MET A 278 14.38 16.28 -0.80
C MET A 278 14.36 15.96 -2.28
N LYS A 279 15.11 14.93 -2.68
CA LYS A 279 15.04 14.32 -4.00
C LYS A 279 13.61 13.83 -4.10
N ARG A 280 12.69 14.78 -4.34
CA ARG A 280 11.41 14.57 -4.96
C ARG A 280 11.88 13.89 -6.21
N SER A 281 11.69 12.56 -6.26
CA SER A 281 12.05 11.71 -7.39
C SER A 281 11.91 12.56 -8.63
N GLN A 282 13.04 13.00 -9.18
CA GLN A 282 13.05 14.09 -10.15
C GLN A 282 12.09 13.66 -11.22
N LYS A 283 11.00 14.42 -11.39
CA LYS A 283 9.89 13.95 -12.19
C LYS A 283 10.41 13.94 -13.62
N ILE A 284 10.82 12.77 -14.08
CA ILE A 284 11.28 12.60 -15.45
C ILE A 284 10.16 13.09 -16.35
N SER A 285 10.47 14.08 -17.19
CA SER A 285 9.49 14.60 -18.15
C SER A 285 9.14 13.49 -19.14
N ASP A 286 8.00 13.64 -19.83
CA ASP A 286 7.62 12.63 -20.82
C ASP A 286 8.66 12.60 -21.95
N GLU A 287 9.21 13.75 -22.33
CA GLU A 287 10.23 13.91 -23.36
C GLU A 287 11.54 13.20 -22.99
N SER A 288 12.09 13.45 -21.79
CA SER A 288 13.31 12.78 -21.33
C SER A 288 13.09 11.27 -21.18
N LEU A 289 11.88 10.84 -20.82
CA LEU A 289 11.57 9.42 -20.72
C LEU A 289 11.48 8.75 -22.10
N ILE A 290 10.83 9.39 -23.07
CA ILE A 290 10.76 8.92 -24.46
C ILE A 290 12.17 8.80 -25.04
N GLU A 291 12.99 9.84 -24.87
CA GLU A 291 14.37 9.85 -25.33
C GLU A 291 15.20 8.72 -24.67
N LEU A 292 15.06 8.55 -23.35
CA LEU A 292 15.76 7.51 -22.61
C LEU A 292 15.38 6.10 -23.10
N VAL A 293 14.09 5.83 -23.35
CA VAL A 293 13.66 4.50 -23.81
C VAL A 293 14.07 4.26 -25.26
N ASN A 294 13.94 5.25 -26.15
CA ASN A 294 14.29 5.09 -27.56
C ASN A 294 15.80 4.95 -27.77
N LYS A 295 16.63 5.66 -26.98
CA LYS A 295 18.10 5.53 -27.04
C LYS A 295 18.62 4.21 -26.48
N ASN A 296 17.82 3.50 -25.68
CA ASN A 296 18.24 2.30 -24.98
C ASN A 296 17.19 1.17 -25.16
N SER A 297 16.77 0.95 -26.42
CA SER A 297 15.70 0.01 -26.79
C SER A 297 16.01 -1.45 -26.42
N GLU A 298 17.28 -1.76 -26.20
CA GLU A 298 17.80 -3.05 -25.78
C GLU A 298 17.72 -3.29 -24.27
N LEU A 299 17.55 -2.25 -23.45
CA LEU A 299 17.52 -2.41 -21.99
C LEU A 299 16.18 -2.94 -21.50
N ASP A 300 16.23 -3.73 -20.43
CA ASP A 300 15.02 -4.19 -19.75
C ASP A 300 14.41 -3.07 -18.87
N MET A 301 13.20 -3.32 -18.34
CA MET A 301 12.50 -2.33 -17.51
C MET A 301 13.26 -1.99 -16.21
N LYS A 302 14.05 -2.92 -15.68
CA LYS A 302 14.82 -2.76 -14.44
C LYS A 302 16.03 -1.87 -14.69
N GLU A 303 16.72 -2.07 -15.80
CA GLU A 303 17.85 -1.25 -16.25
C GLU A 303 17.40 0.17 -16.58
N LEU A 304 16.32 0.34 -17.35
CA LEU A 304 15.74 1.65 -17.64
C LEU A 304 15.34 2.38 -16.35
N ALA A 305 14.68 1.69 -15.42
CA ALA A 305 14.30 2.28 -14.13
C ALA A 305 15.51 2.73 -13.30
N LYS A 306 16.59 1.94 -13.33
CA LYS A 306 17.86 2.30 -12.68
C LYS A 306 18.49 3.54 -13.31
N LEU A 307 18.56 3.62 -14.65
CA LEU A 307 19.09 4.79 -15.36
C LEU A 307 18.30 6.06 -15.05
N ALA A 308 16.98 5.98 -15.08
CA ALA A 308 16.11 7.10 -14.76
C ALA A 308 16.00 7.40 -13.25
N SER A 309 16.67 6.63 -12.38
CA SER A 309 16.56 6.74 -10.93
C SER A 309 15.11 6.73 -10.42
N VAL A 310 14.26 5.88 -11.01
CA VAL A 310 12.86 5.69 -10.62
C VAL A 310 12.56 4.23 -10.28
N SER A 311 11.42 3.96 -9.67
CA SER A 311 10.98 2.58 -9.47
C SER A 311 10.53 1.94 -10.79
N ILE A 312 10.72 0.62 -10.94
CA ILE A 312 10.23 -0.17 -12.08
C ILE A 312 8.73 0.07 -12.32
N ALA A 313 7.95 0.08 -11.24
CA ALA A 313 6.50 0.31 -11.34
C ALA A 313 6.14 1.75 -11.76
N THR A 314 6.97 2.73 -11.43
CA THR A 314 6.82 4.12 -11.90
C THR A 314 7.14 4.18 -13.39
N MET A 315 8.27 3.59 -13.80
CA MET A 315 8.70 3.52 -15.19
C MET A 315 7.61 2.90 -16.08
N TYR A 316 7.13 1.71 -15.71
CA TYR A 316 6.05 1.02 -16.43
C TYR A 316 4.78 1.86 -16.54
N ARG A 317 4.33 2.49 -15.44
CA ARG A 317 3.14 3.34 -15.44
C ARG A 317 3.29 4.56 -16.35
N ARG A 318 4.46 5.18 -16.36
CA ARG A 318 4.73 6.36 -17.20
C ARG A 318 4.78 6.00 -18.68
N ILE A 319 5.49 4.94 -19.05
CA ILE A 319 5.51 4.44 -20.45
C ILE A 319 4.09 4.10 -20.93
N LYS A 320 3.30 3.39 -20.10
CA LYS A 320 1.91 3.08 -20.43
C LYS A 320 1.07 4.34 -20.64
N GLN A 321 1.22 5.33 -19.76
CA GLN A 321 0.50 6.60 -19.85
C GLN A 321 0.85 7.37 -21.13
N ILE A 322 2.13 7.41 -21.51
CA ILE A 322 2.59 8.07 -22.74
C ILE A 322 2.01 7.39 -23.98
N ASN A 323 2.06 6.05 -24.03
CA ASN A 323 1.45 5.27 -25.11
C ASN A 323 -0.06 5.48 -25.21
N SER A 324 -0.76 5.62 -24.08
CA SER A 324 -2.20 5.93 -24.07
C SER A 324 -2.53 7.33 -24.59
N ASN A 325 -1.57 8.25 -24.64
CA ASN A 325 -1.74 9.57 -25.23
C ASN A 325 -1.40 9.61 -26.73
N GLY A 326 -1.22 8.45 -27.38
CA GLY A 326 -0.94 8.33 -28.82
C GLY A 326 0.53 8.48 -29.20
N VAL A 327 1.43 8.73 -28.23
CA VAL A 327 2.88 8.75 -28.48
C VAL A 327 3.41 7.34 -28.34
N VAL A 328 3.79 6.71 -29.46
CA VAL A 328 4.29 5.34 -29.47
C VAL A 328 5.75 5.31 -29.00
N ILE A 329 5.98 4.89 -27.75
CA ILE A 329 7.32 4.52 -27.28
C ILE A 329 7.64 3.12 -27.79
N ASN A 330 8.79 2.98 -28.45
CA ASN A 330 9.24 1.70 -29.01
C ASN A 330 9.84 0.79 -27.92
N TYR A 331 9.03 0.42 -26.93
CA TYR A 331 9.42 -0.51 -25.88
C TYR A 331 8.92 -1.91 -26.21
N PHE A 332 9.79 -2.76 -26.74
CA PHE A 332 9.52 -4.18 -26.86
C PHE A 332 9.65 -4.81 -25.48
N LYS A 333 8.52 -5.29 -24.93
CA LYS A 333 8.54 -6.04 -23.67
C LYS A 333 9.38 -7.30 -23.88
N LYS A 334 10.66 -7.25 -23.51
CA LYS A 334 11.49 -8.44 -23.40
C LYS A 334 10.84 -9.33 -22.35
N ARG A 335 10.41 -10.52 -22.75
CA ARG A 335 10.07 -11.55 -21.78
C ARG A 335 11.35 -11.73 -20.96
N THR A 336 11.26 -11.56 -19.65
CA THR A 336 12.32 -12.00 -18.76
C THR A 336 12.48 -13.47 -19.05
N SER A 337 13.49 -13.83 -19.85
CA SER A 337 13.92 -15.19 -19.99
C SER A 337 14.25 -15.61 -18.57
N ASP A 338 13.39 -16.43 -17.97
CA ASP A 338 13.66 -17.04 -16.69
C ASP A 338 15.03 -17.70 -16.83
N ASN A 339 16.01 -17.12 -16.14
CA ASN A 339 17.39 -17.58 -16.20
C ASN A 339 17.37 -19.06 -15.89
N GLY A 340 17.89 -19.83 -16.84
CA GLY A 340 17.80 -21.27 -16.89
C GLY A 340 17.94 -21.91 -15.53
N SER A 341 16.93 -22.71 -15.18
CA SER A 341 17.10 -23.90 -14.37
C SER A 341 18.36 -24.58 -14.87
N LYS A 342 19.45 -24.46 -14.12
CA LYS A 342 20.62 -25.32 -14.26
C LYS A 342 20.12 -26.73 -14.05
N ILE A 343 19.88 -27.44 -15.15
CA ILE A 343 19.80 -28.88 -15.15
C ILE A 343 21.24 -29.33 -14.90
N ASN A 344 21.50 -29.78 -13.68
CA ASN A 344 22.57 -30.73 -13.37
C ASN A 344 21.88 -32.02 -12.96
#